data_AF-A0A0A2FNB1-F1
#
_entry.id   AF-A0A0A2FNB1-F1
#
_cell.length_a   1.000
_cell.length_b   1.000
_cell.length_c   1.000
_cell.angle_alpha   90.00
_cell.angle_beta   90.00
_cell.angle_gamma   90.00
#
_symmetry.space_group_name_H-M   'P 1'
#
loop_
_entity.id
_entity.type
_entity.pdbx_description
1 polymer ?
#
loop_
_entity_poly.entity_id
_entity_poly.type
_entity_poly.pdbx_seq_one_letter_code
_entity_poly.pdbx_strand_id
1 'polypeptide(L)'
;MTKITLFAQAIGKLPKEKIRKIIRESGTDKHCKGYDTWSQFVSMMFSQFSNCDSVRDISNGLNSANGNLNHLGIARAPSKSTIAY
;
A
#
# COMPACT_ATOMS: atom_id res chain seq x y z
N MET A 1 6.26 23.45 -0.66
CA MET A 1 6.38 22.33 -1.63
C MET A 1 6.66 21.07 -0.85
N THR A 2 5.66 20.19 -0.67
CA THR A 2 5.85 18.88 -0.02
C THR A 2 6.77 18.03 -0.89
N LYS A 3 7.90 17.57 -0.35
CA LYS A 3 8.81 16.64 -1.04
C LYS A 3 8.12 15.29 -1.18
N ILE A 4 7.51 15.03 -2.34
CA ILE A 4 6.90 13.73 -2.65
C ILE A 4 8.04 12.73 -2.91
N THR A 5 8.06 11.61 -2.18
CA THR A 5 9.08 10.56 -2.34
C THR A 5 9.01 9.91 -3.73
N LEU A 6 10.12 9.36 -4.23
CA LEU A 6 10.14 8.63 -5.51
C LEU A 6 9.11 7.50 -5.54
N PHE A 7 8.93 6.79 -4.41
CA PHE A 7 7.88 5.80 -4.24
C PHE A 7 6.48 6.40 -4.48
N ALA A 8 6.18 7.54 -3.86
CA ALA A 8 4.87 8.17 -4.02
C ALA A 8 4.63 8.68 -5.45
N GLN A 9 5.68 9.14 -6.13
CA GLN A 9 5.61 9.48 -7.56
C GLN A 9 5.34 8.25 -8.42
N ALA A 10 6.04 7.13 -8.16
CA ALA A 10 5.86 5.87 -8.89
C ALA A 10 4.43 5.33 -8.73
N ILE A 11 3.91 5.25 -7.50
CA ILE A 11 2.53 4.85 -7.23
C ILE A 11 1.53 5.82 -7.88
N GLY A 12 1.84 7.13 -7.89
CA GLY A 12 1.02 8.15 -8.53
C GLY A 12 0.90 8.01 -10.05
N LYS A 13 1.86 7.33 -10.71
CA LYS A 13 1.82 7.06 -12.15
C LYS A 13 1.00 5.83 -12.53
N LEU A 14 0.62 5.00 -11.56
CA LEU A 14 -0.17 3.80 -11.82
C LEU A 14 -1.62 4.17 -12.21
N PRO A 15 -2.25 3.41 -13.13
CA PRO A 15 -3.61 3.67 -13.57
C PRO A 15 -4.63 3.22 -12.52
N LYS A 16 -4.79 4.00 -11.45
CA LYS A 16 -5.64 3.68 -10.28
C LYS A 16 -7.06 3.22 -10.67
N GLU A 17 -7.68 3.89 -11.64
CA GLU A 17 -9.04 3.54 -12.07
C GLU A 17 -9.12 2.17 -12.76
N LYS A 18 -8.11 1.78 -13.56
CA LYS A 18 -8.06 0.44 -14.16
C LYS A 18 -7.90 -0.63 -13.08
N ILE A 19 -7.04 -0.39 -12.10
CA ILE A 19 -6.80 -1.30 -10.99
C ILE A 19 -8.08 -1.44 -10.14
N ARG A 20 -8.75 -0.33 -9.81
CA ARG A 20 -10.04 -0.33 -9.11
C ARG A 20 -11.12 -1.08 -9.87
N LYS A 21 -11.16 -0.95 -11.21
CA LYS A 21 -12.08 -1.72 -12.05
C LYS A 21 -11.82 -3.22 -11.91
N ILE A 22 -10.57 -3.65 -12.02
CA ILE A 22 -10.18 -5.07 -11.86
C ILE A 22 -10.57 -5.58 -10.47
N ILE A 23 -10.25 -4.83 -9.40
CA ILE A 23 -10.62 -5.18 -8.02
C ILE A 23 -12.13 -5.41 -7.88
N ARG A 24 -12.95 -4.52 -8.47
CA ARG A 24 -14.41 -4.64 -8.43
C ARG A 24 -14.91 -5.85 -9.20
N GLU A 25 -14.39 -6.08 -10.40
CA GLU A 25 -14.75 -7.21 -11.26
C GLU A 25 -14.36 -8.56 -10.63
N SER A 26 -13.22 -8.61 -9.95
CA SER A 26 -12.74 -9.80 -9.24
C SER A 26 -13.36 -9.98 -7.84
N GLY A 27 -14.01 -8.95 -7.29
CA GLY A 27 -14.68 -9.01 -5.98
C GLY A 27 -13.74 -9.23 -4.79
N THR A 28 -12.46 -8.91 -4.92
CA THR A 28 -11.41 -9.26 -3.94
C THR A 28 -11.60 -8.58 -2.57
N ASP A 29 -12.26 -7.42 -2.54
CA ASP A 29 -12.42 -6.62 -1.32
C ASP A 29 -13.73 -6.87 -0.55
N LYS A 30 -14.57 -7.84 -0.97
CA LYS A 30 -15.93 -8.06 -0.43
C LYS A 30 -15.99 -8.23 1.11
N HIS A 31 -14.97 -8.84 1.69
CA HIS A 31 -14.88 -9.10 3.14
C HIS A 31 -13.66 -8.42 3.80
N CYS A 32 -13.03 -7.49 3.09
CA CYS A 32 -11.88 -6.76 3.60
C CYS A 32 -12.26 -5.92 4.84
N LYS A 33 -11.40 -5.93 5.86
CA LYS A 33 -11.54 -5.11 7.08
C LYS A 33 -10.42 -4.07 7.19
N GLY A 34 -10.35 -3.17 6.21
CA GLY A 34 -9.45 -2.01 6.23
C GLY A 34 -8.03 -2.25 5.69
N TYR A 35 -7.75 -3.44 5.14
CA TYR A 35 -6.55 -3.74 4.36
C TYR A 35 -6.98 -4.33 3.02
N ASP A 36 -7.33 -3.44 2.10
CA ASP A 36 -7.89 -3.79 0.80
C ASP A 36 -6.79 -4.16 -0.20
N THR A 37 -7.21 -4.66 -1.35
CA THR A 37 -6.29 -5.10 -2.42
C THR A 37 -5.32 -3.99 -2.82
N TRP A 38 -5.78 -2.73 -2.81
CA TRP A 38 -4.92 -1.57 -3.08
C TRP A 38 -3.86 -1.38 -1.99
N SER A 39 -4.25 -1.44 -0.72
CA SER A 39 -3.35 -1.32 0.42
C SER A 39 -2.31 -2.45 0.44
N GLN A 40 -2.73 -3.67 0.10
CA GLN A 40 -1.82 -4.81 -0.03
C GLN A 40 -0.83 -4.62 -1.17
N PHE A 41 -1.31 -4.20 -2.34
CA PHE A 41 -0.46 -3.92 -3.49
C PHE A 41 0.61 -2.86 -3.17
N VAL A 42 0.22 -1.73 -2.57
CA VAL A 42 1.17 -0.67 -2.19
C VAL A 42 2.16 -1.15 -1.12
N SER A 43 1.73 -2.00 -0.18
CA SER A 43 2.62 -2.60 0.83
C SER A 43 3.68 -3.50 0.20
N MET A 44 3.29 -4.29 -0.81
CA MET A 44 4.24 -5.13 -1.56
C MET A 44 5.19 -4.31 -2.42
N MET A 45 4.71 -3.23 -3.05
CA MET A 45 5.58 -2.29 -3.76
C MET A 45 6.58 -1.61 -2.82
N PHE A 46 6.13 -1.20 -1.63
CA PHE A 46 7.04 -0.64 -0.62
C PHE A 46 8.15 -1.64 -0.25
N SER A 47 7.81 -2.92 -0.08
CA SER A 47 8.78 -3.98 0.19
C SER A 47 9.90 -4.03 -0.84
N GLN A 48 9.54 -4.02 -2.14
CA GLN A 48 10.51 -4.08 -3.23
C GLN A 48 11.38 -2.82 -3.32
N PHE A 49 10.80 -1.64 -3.09
CA PHE A 49 11.53 -0.37 -3.16
C PHE A 49 12.46 -0.14 -1.95
N SER A 50 12.08 -0.66 -0.79
CA SER A 50 12.81 -0.50 0.46
C SER A 50 13.72 -1.69 0.78
N ASN A 51 13.77 -2.69 -0.11
CA ASN A 51 14.48 -3.95 0.08
C ASN A 51 14.16 -4.60 1.44
N CYS A 52 12.88 -4.71 1.76
CA CYS A 52 12.44 -5.30 3.02
C CYS A 52 12.58 -6.82 2.98
N ASP A 53 13.31 -7.38 3.95
CA ASP A 53 13.53 -8.83 4.07
C ASP A 53 12.42 -9.54 4.89
N SER A 54 11.57 -8.78 5.59
CA SER A 54 10.50 -9.36 6.41
C SER A 54 9.20 -8.54 6.41
N VAL A 55 8.10 -9.21 6.73
CA VAL A 55 6.79 -8.55 6.98
C VAL A 55 6.84 -7.55 8.13
N ARG A 56 7.80 -7.69 9.05
CA ARG A 56 8.03 -6.73 10.13
C ARG A 56 8.67 -5.45 9.60
N ASP A 57 9.61 -5.57 8.66
CA ASP A 57 10.25 -4.42 8.02
C ASP A 57 9.25 -3.63 7.18
N ILE A 58 8.36 -4.33 6.47
CA ILE A 58 7.25 -3.69 5.74
C ILE A 58 6.34 -2.92 6.71
N SER A 59 5.88 -3.56 7.79
CA SER A 59 4.97 -2.93 8.75
C SER A 59 5.61 -1.70 9.41
N ASN A 60 6.85 -1.84 9.88
CA ASN A 60 7.56 -0.76 10.55
C ASN A 60 7.91 0.38 9.59
N GLY A 61 8.34 0.06 8.36
CA GLY A 61 8.69 1.05 7.34
C GLY A 61 7.48 1.84 6.83
N LEU A 62 6.33 1.19 6.67
CA LEU A 62 5.08 1.90 6.36
C LEU A 62 4.62 2.75 7.54
N ASN A 63 4.75 2.25 8.77
CA ASN A 63 4.35 2.99 9.97
C ASN A 63 5.24 4.23 10.22
N SER A 64 6.52 4.18 9.86
CA SER A 64 7.39 5.37 9.90
C SER A 64 7.06 6.38 8.80
N ALA A 65 6.45 5.94 7.70
CA ALA A 65 6.02 6.77 6.58
C ALA A 65 4.56 7.28 6.67
N ASN A 66 3.86 7.04 7.78
CA ASN A 66 2.39 7.14 7.90
C ASN A 66 1.80 8.50 7.49
N GLY A 67 2.53 9.61 7.69
CA GLY A 67 2.09 10.95 7.25
C GLY A 67 1.98 11.14 5.73
N ASN A 68 2.65 10.31 4.92
CA ASN A 68 2.67 10.38 3.45
C ASN A 68 1.78 9.29 2.79
N LEU A 69 1.24 8.34 3.56
CA LEU A 69 0.47 7.21 3.03
C LEU A 69 -0.94 7.60 2.56
N ASN A 70 -1.54 8.63 3.16
CA ASN A 70 -2.88 9.12 2.75
C ASN A 70 -2.90 9.56 1.28
N HIS A 71 -1.83 10.18 0.79
CA HIS A 71 -1.70 10.55 -0.63
C HIS A 71 -1.59 9.34 -1.56
N LEU A 72 -1.21 8.18 -1.02
CA LEU A 72 -1.14 6.92 -1.74
C LEU A 72 -2.46 6.14 -1.71
N GLY A 73 -3.47 6.64 -1.00
CA GLY A 73 -4.76 5.97 -0.86
C GLY A 73 -4.76 4.84 0.17
N ILE A 74 -3.80 4.84 1.10
CA ILE A 74 -3.80 3.96 2.27
C ILE A 74 -4.18 4.79 3.49
N ALA A 75 -5.24 4.37 4.22
CA ALA A 75 -5.73 5.09 5.39
C ALA A 75 -4.88 4.86 6.65
N ARG A 76 -4.23 3.69 6.76
CA ARG A 76 -3.41 3.30 7.91
C ARG A 76 -2.32 2.33 7.49
N ALA A 77 -1.13 2.45 8.09
CA ALA A 77 -0.11 1.41 7.96
C ALA A 77 -0.66 0.06 8.48
N PRO A 78 -0.50 -1.04 7.73
CA PRO A 78 -0.93 -2.37 8.16
C PRO A 78 0.02 -2.93 9.23
N SER A 79 -0.53 -3.74 10.14
CA SER A 79 0.28 -4.47 11.11
C SER A 79 1.01 -5.64 10.45
N LYS A 80 2.06 -6.16 11.09
CA LYS A 80 2.76 -7.37 10.67
C LYS A 80 1.79 -8.53 10.37
N SER A 81 0.84 -8.79 11.27
CA SER A 81 -0.12 -9.89 11.12
C SER A 81 -1.07 -9.69 9.94
N THR A 82 -1.44 -8.43 9.66
CA THR A 82 -2.27 -8.08 8.50
C THR A 82 -1.53 -8.26 7.18
N ILE A 83 -0.22 -7.96 7.13
CA ILE A 83 0.58 -8.15 5.91
C ILE A 83 0.82 -9.65 5.63
N ALA A 84 0.96 -10.45 6.69
CA ALA A 84 1.27 -11.88 6.60
C ALA A 84 0.06 -12.77 6.28
N TYR A 85 -1.16 -12.24 6.40
CA TYR A 85 -2.41 -12.93 6.10
C TYR A 85 -2.82 -12.65 4.66
#